data_AF-A0A1H4AYW3-F1
#
_entry.id   AF-A0A1H4AYW3-F1
#
_cell.length_a   1.000
_cell.length_b   1.000
_cell.length_c   1.000
_cell.angle_alpha   90.00
_cell.angle_beta   90.00
_cell.angle_gamma   90.00
#
_symmetry.space_group_name_H-M   'P 1'
#
loop_
_entity.id
_entity.type
_entity.pdbx_description
1 polymer ?
#
loop_
_entity_poly.entity_id
_entity_poly.type
_entity_poly.pdbx_seq_one_letter_code
_entity_poly.pdbx_strand_id
1 'polypeptide(L)'
;MTSYNKTLWQTVVYLFLSKIVKQANVSFPQDELINTKNIDLAKRFTQMVGDTTDEKKIKFALLKGLRQLEEDSLVLRLDEKTLQLSPDGFAKMKLEVETAMMKIAQSFPESVPKDNSGSTVQ
;
A
#
# COMPACT_ATOMS: atom_id res chain seq x y z
N MET A 1 -15.90 14.77 -6.09
CA MET A 1 -15.55 13.79 -5.04
C MET A 1 -14.99 12.46 -5.58
N THR A 2 -14.80 12.28 -6.89
CA THR A 2 -14.40 11.00 -7.53
C THR A 2 -12.90 10.69 -7.51
N SER A 3 -12.04 11.70 -7.27
CA SER A 3 -10.58 11.55 -7.25
C SER A 3 -10.08 10.92 -5.94
N TYR A 4 -10.65 11.33 -4.79
CA TYR A 4 -10.19 10.94 -3.46
C TYR A 4 -10.21 9.42 -3.23
N ASN A 5 -11.26 8.76 -3.72
CA ASN A 5 -11.41 7.30 -3.55
C ASN A 5 -10.46 6.52 -4.47
N LYS A 6 -10.09 7.05 -5.65
CA LYS A 6 -9.15 6.38 -6.56
C LYS A 6 -7.73 6.33 -5.97
N THR A 7 -7.26 7.44 -5.44
CA THR A 7 -5.91 7.53 -4.84
C THR A 7 -5.80 6.66 -3.59
N LEU A 8 -6.87 6.58 -2.77
CA LEU A 8 -6.90 5.75 -1.57
C LEU A 8 -6.55 4.29 -1.85
N TRP A 9 -7.25 3.66 -2.80
CA TRP A 9 -7.05 2.23 -3.08
C TRP A 9 -5.69 1.93 -3.73
N GLN A 10 -5.13 2.86 -4.51
CA GLN A 10 -3.75 2.74 -5.00
C GLN A 10 -2.75 2.76 -3.84
N THR A 11 -2.88 3.69 -2.90
CA THR A 11 -2.02 3.74 -1.70
C THR A 11 -2.16 2.46 -0.87
N VAL A 12 -3.38 1.94 -0.67
CA VAL A 12 -3.58 0.67 0.05
C VAL A 12 -2.89 -0.50 -0.69
N VAL A 13 -3.00 -0.55 -2.02
CA VAL A 13 -2.30 -1.56 -2.83
C VAL A 13 -0.78 -1.43 -2.67
N TYR A 14 -0.22 -0.21 -2.67
CA TYR A 14 1.21 0.00 -2.42
C TYR A 14 1.65 -0.44 -1.03
N LEU A 15 0.86 -0.17 0.01
CA LEU A 15 1.14 -0.62 1.37
C LEU A 15 1.21 -2.16 1.42
N PHE A 16 0.31 -2.86 0.73
CA PHE A 16 0.34 -4.33 0.68
C PHE A 16 1.51 -4.86 -0.15
N LEU A 17 1.78 -4.24 -1.30
CA LEU A 17 2.94 -4.56 -2.14
C LEU A 17 4.25 -4.43 -1.36
N SER A 18 4.40 -3.45 -0.47
CA SER A 18 5.61 -3.26 0.33
C SER A 18 5.93 -4.44 1.27
N LYS A 19 4.90 -5.20 1.65
CA LYS A 19 5.05 -6.40 2.48
C LYS A 19 5.55 -7.59 1.66
N ILE A 20 5.13 -7.67 0.39
CA ILE A 20 5.36 -8.80 -0.51
C ILE A 20 6.67 -8.60 -1.30
N VAL A 21 6.83 -7.44 -1.91
CA VAL A 21 7.90 -7.13 -2.87
C VAL A 21 9.06 -6.43 -2.15
N LYS A 22 10.24 -7.05 -2.17
CA LYS A 22 11.48 -6.50 -1.59
C LYS A 22 12.42 -5.88 -2.61
N GLN A 23 12.23 -6.18 -3.90
CA GLN A 23 13.01 -5.65 -5.00
C GLN A 23 12.16 -5.55 -6.27
N ALA A 24 12.50 -4.60 -7.15
CA ALA A 24 11.87 -4.49 -8.47
C ALA A 24 12.12 -5.75 -9.31
N ASN A 25 11.29 -5.96 -10.33
CA ASN A 25 11.40 -7.08 -11.26
C ASN A 25 11.35 -8.48 -10.63
N VAL A 26 10.85 -8.61 -9.40
CA VAL A 26 10.51 -9.93 -8.83
C VAL A 26 9.04 -10.21 -9.01
N SER A 27 8.77 -11.37 -9.59
CA SER A 27 7.42 -11.89 -9.77
C SER A 27 6.83 -12.37 -8.45
N PHE A 28 5.55 -12.11 -8.24
CA PHE A 28 4.77 -12.61 -7.11
C PHE A 28 3.34 -12.95 -7.58
N PRO A 29 2.67 -13.90 -6.93
CA PRO A 29 1.29 -14.24 -7.28
C PRO A 29 0.32 -13.15 -6.81
N GLN A 30 -0.69 -12.83 -7.62
CA GLN A 30 -1.75 -11.86 -7.30
C GLN A 30 -2.50 -12.24 -6.02
N ASP A 31 -2.62 -13.53 -5.71
CA ASP A 31 -3.30 -14.01 -4.50
C ASP A 31 -2.51 -13.67 -3.21
N GLU A 32 -1.20 -13.42 -3.28
CA GLU A 32 -0.45 -12.85 -2.14
C GLU A 32 -0.85 -11.39 -1.86
N LEU A 33 -1.27 -10.66 -2.89
CA LEU A 33 -1.73 -9.28 -2.77
C LEU A 33 -3.22 -9.20 -2.40
N ILE A 34 -4.08 -9.96 -3.07
CA ILE A 34 -5.54 -9.91 -2.94
C ILE A 34 -6.07 -11.20 -2.30
N ASN A 35 -5.83 -11.35 -1.00
CA ASN A 35 -6.36 -12.45 -0.18
C ASN A 35 -7.25 -11.95 0.96
N THR A 36 -7.92 -12.87 1.65
CA THR A 36 -8.82 -12.59 2.78
C THR A 36 -8.17 -11.72 3.85
N LYS A 37 -6.91 -11.99 4.21
CA LYS A 37 -6.20 -11.22 5.25
C LYS A 37 -6.00 -9.77 4.84
N ASN A 38 -5.59 -9.52 3.59
CA ASN A 38 -5.39 -8.17 3.08
C ASN A 38 -6.73 -7.44 2.84
N ILE A 39 -7.79 -8.15 2.48
CA ILE A 39 -9.15 -7.59 2.38
C ILE A 39 -9.64 -7.14 3.76
N ASP A 40 -9.45 -7.96 4.80
CA ASP A 40 -9.81 -7.60 6.18
C ASP A 40 -8.99 -6.41 6.69
N LEU A 41 -7.69 -6.37 6.35
CA LEU A 41 -6.83 -5.25 6.71
C LEU A 41 -7.26 -3.96 6.01
N ALA A 42 -7.62 -4.04 4.72
CA ALA A 42 -8.13 -2.91 3.96
C ALA A 42 -9.44 -2.38 4.54
N LYS A 43 -10.35 -3.27 4.97
CA LYS A 43 -11.58 -2.92 5.69
C LYS A 43 -11.30 -2.10 6.94
N ARG A 44 -10.40 -2.58 7.81
CA ARG A 44 -10.01 -1.86 9.02
C ARG A 44 -9.40 -0.50 8.68
N PHE A 45 -8.57 -0.44 7.65
CA PHE A 45 -7.97 0.81 7.19
C PHE A 45 -9.03 1.81 6.71
N THR A 46 -9.99 1.39 5.89
CA THR A 46 -11.09 2.26 5.43
C THR A 46 -11.92 2.81 6.58
N GLN A 47 -12.22 1.97 7.58
CA GLN A 47 -12.94 2.41 8.79
C GLN A 47 -12.15 3.46 9.57
N MET A 48 -10.82 3.30 9.68
CA MET A 48 -9.94 4.23 10.38
C MET A 48 -9.87 5.60 9.69
N VAL A 49 -9.84 5.62 8.35
CA VAL A 49 -9.76 6.88 7.57
C VAL A 49 -11.13 7.47 7.24
N GLY A 50 -12.22 6.89 7.78
CA GLY A 50 -13.59 7.35 7.55
C GLY A 50 -14.11 7.14 6.13
N ASP A 51 -13.51 6.21 5.36
CA ASP A 51 -14.01 5.85 4.04
C ASP A 51 -15.28 4.98 4.15
N THR A 52 -16.23 5.23 3.27
CA THR A 52 -17.59 4.64 3.30
C THR A 52 -17.79 3.52 2.29
N THR A 53 -16.71 2.97 1.73
CA THR A 53 -16.79 1.85 0.79
C THR A 53 -17.44 0.64 1.48
N ASP A 54 -18.51 0.14 0.86
CA ASP A 54 -19.19 -1.09 1.27
C ASP A 54 -18.19 -2.25 1.39
N GLU A 55 -18.22 -2.97 2.52
CA GLU A 55 -17.32 -4.08 2.80
C GLU A 55 -17.30 -5.13 1.68
N LYS A 56 -18.47 -5.39 1.07
CA LYS A 56 -18.60 -6.34 -0.05
C LYS A 56 -17.88 -5.87 -1.32
N LYS A 57 -17.56 -4.57 -1.42
CA LYS A 57 -16.91 -3.94 -2.57
C LYS A 57 -15.41 -3.72 -2.36
N ILE A 58 -14.87 -3.94 -1.17
CA ILE A 58 -13.44 -3.71 -0.88
C ILE A 58 -12.53 -4.52 -1.80
N LYS A 59 -12.82 -5.82 -2.00
CA LYS A 59 -12.05 -6.66 -2.93
C LYS A 59 -12.04 -6.06 -4.35
N PHE A 60 -13.20 -5.58 -4.81
CA PHE A 60 -13.32 -4.95 -6.12
C PHE A 60 -12.57 -3.62 -6.19
N ALA A 61 -12.59 -2.83 -5.12
CA ALA A 61 -11.86 -1.58 -5.03
C ALA A 61 -10.34 -1.79 -5.06
N LEU A 62 -9.83 -2.81 -4.35
CA LEU A 62 -8.42 -3.21 -4.41
C LEU A 62 -8.02 -3.68 -5.82
N LEU A 63 -8.85 -4.51 -6.46
CA LEU A 63 -8.61 -4.95 -7.85
C LEU A 63 -8.61 -3.77 -8.83
N LYS A 64 -9.49 -2.78 -8.63
CA LYS A 64 -9.52 -1.56 -9.42
C LYS A 64 -8.26 -0.70 -9.21
N GLY A 65 -7.81 -0.57 -7.96
CA GLY A 65 -6.55 0.10 -7.62
C GLY A 65 -5.36 -0.58 -8.29
N LEU A 66 -5.27 -1.91 -8.20
CA LEU A 66 -4.26 -2.71 -8.88
C LEU A 66 -4.29 -2.51 -10.39
N ARG A 67 -5.47 -2.60 -11.02
CA ARG A 67 -5.62 -2.41 -12.47
C ARG A 67 -5.16 -1.02 -12.92
N GLN A 68 -5.36 0.01 -12.11
CA GLN A 68 -4.84 1.34 -12.43
C GLN A 68 -3.31 1.36 -12.40
N LEU A 69 -2.67 0.66 -11.45
CA LEU A 69 -1.21 0.54 -11.44
C LEU A 69 -0.70 -0.25 -12.65
N GLU A 70 -1.47 -1.19 -13.16
CA GLU A 70 -1.17 -1.89 -14.42
C GLU A 70 -1.29 -0.95 -15.63
N GLU A 71 -2.36 -0.16 -15.71
CA GLU A 71 -2.55 0.88 -16.75
C GLU A 71 -1.41 1.91 -16.75
N ASP A 72 -0.92 2.27 -15.57
CA ASP A 72 0.19 3.22 -15.39
C ASP A 72 1.57 2.58 -15.63
N SER A 73 1.65 1.29 -15.99
CA SER A 73 2.91 0.53 -16.18
C SER A 73 3.80 0.43 -14.92
N LEU A 74 3.19 0.56 -13.75
CA LEU A 74 3.85 0.47 -12.44
C LEU A 74 3.85 -0.98 -11.93
N VAL A 75 2.77 -1.70 -12.21
CA VAL A 75 2.68 -3.15 -12.05
C VAL A 75 2.61 -3.78 -13.44
N LEU A 76 3.39 -4.81 -13.67
CA LEU A 76 3.40 -5.59 -14.90
C LEU A 76 2.74 -6.94 -14.63
N ARG A 77 1.78 -7.31 -15.47
CA ARG A 77 1.18 -8.63 -15.47
C ARG A 77 1.96 -9.54 -16.41
N LEU A 78 2.55 -10.60 -15.84
CA LEU A 78 3.34 -11.57 -16.61
C LEU A 78 2.45 -12.70 -17.16
N ASP A 79 1.45 -13.10 -16.39
CA ASP A 79 0.42 -14.06 -16.78
C ASP A 79 -0.90 -13.80 -16.00
N GLU A 80 -1.89 -14.68 -16.12
CA GLU A 80 -3.19 -14.53 -15.45
C GLU A 80 -3.12 -14.31 -13.93
N LYS A 81 -2.10 -14.86 -13.27
CA LYS A 81 -1.97 -14.86 -11.80
C LYS A 81 -0.67 -14.26 -11.30
N THR A 82 0.29 -13.99 -12.16
CA THR A 82 1.62 -13.51 -11.77
C THR A 82 1.80 -12.04 -12.12
N LEU A 83 2.23 -11.27 -11.12
CA LEU A 83 2.49 -9.84 -11.20
C LEU A 83 3.96 -9.55 -10.88
N GLN A 84 4.42 -8.38 -11.29
CA GLN A 84 5.77 -7.90 -11.03
C GLN A 84 5.72 -6.37 -10.90
N LEU A 85 6.50 -5.78 -9.99
CA LEU A 85 6.68 -4.32 -9.99
C LEU A 85 7.75 -3.92 -11.01
N SER A 86 7.44 -2.94 -11.85
CA SER A 86 8.46 -2.26 -12.65
C SER A 86 9.43 -1.47 -11.75
N PRO A 87 10.60 -1.04 -12.25
CA PRO A 87 11.51 -0.19 -11.49
C PRO A 87 10.81 1.08 -10.96
N ASP A 88 10.02 1.73 -11.81
CA ASP A 88 9.26 2.93 -11.47
C ASP A 88 8.15 2.63 -10.46
N GLY A 89 7.45 1.50 -10.63
CA GLY A 89 6.44 1.04 -9.68
C GLY A 89 7.03 0.77 -8.29
N PHE A 90 8.23 0.18 -8.22
CA PHE A 90 8.93 -0.07 -6.97
C PHE A 90 9.42 1.22 -6.31
N ALA A 91 9.93 2.18 -7.08
CA ALA A 91 10.31 3.49 -6.56
C ALA A 91 9.09 4.24 -6.00
N LYS A 92 7.98 4.24 -6.74
CA LYS A 92 6.73 4.88 -6.30
C LYS A 92 6.12 4.19 -5.08
N MET A 93 6.18 2.86 -5.00
CA MET A 93 5.78 2.12 -3.81
C MET A 93 6.55 2.59 -2.56
N LYS A 94 7.88 2.72 -2.65
CA LYS A 94 8.70 3.21 -1.52
C LYS A 94 8.27 4.60 -1.08
N LEU A 95 8.09 5.52 -2.03
CA LEU A 95 7.67 6.89 -1.76
C LEU A 95 6.29 6.98 -1.09
N GLU A 96 5.32 6.20 -1.56
CA GLU A 96 3.97 6.14 -0.99
C GLU A 96 3.99 5.59 0.44
N VAL A 97 4.78 4.54 0.69
CA VAL A 97 4.95 3.96 2.04
C VAL A 97 5.59 4.97 2.97
N GLU A 98 6.66 5.64 2.55
CA GLU A 98 7.34 6.66 3.33
C GLU A 98 6.39 7.83 3.67
N THR A 99 5.64 8.30 2.67
CA THR A 99 4.64 9.36 2.84
C THR A 99 3.53 8.95 3.82
N ALA A 100 3.05 7.71 3.74
CA ALA A 100 2.05 7.19 4.66
C ALA A 100 2.60 7.11 6.09
N MET A 101 3.83 6.61 6.27
CA MET A 101 4.50 6.55 7.57
C MET A 101 4.72 7.94 8.17
N MET A 102 5.14 8.93 7.37
CA MET A 102 5.29 10.32 7.84
C MET A 102 3.97 10.91 8.34
N LYS A 103 2.86 10.68 7.63
CA LYS A 103 1.53 11.15 8.06
C LYS A 103 1.07 10.48 9.35
N ILE A 104 1.37 9.20 9.53
CA ILE A 104 1.11 8.48 10.77
C ILE A 104 1.97 9.06 11.90
N ALA A 105 3.27 9.27 11.69
CA ALA A 105 4.17 9.85 12.68
C ALA A 105 3.75 11.27 13.11
N GLN A 106 3.27 12.09 12.19
CA GLN A 106 2.72 13.42 12.50
C GLN A 106 1.42 13.35 13.32
N SER A 107 0.60 12.32 13.09
CA SER A 107 -0.66 12.10 13.80
C SER A 107 -0.47 11.38 15.15
N PHE A 108 0.67 10.70 15.33
CA PHE A 108 1.04 9.94 16.52
C PHE A 108 2.54 10.13 16.85
N PRO A 109 2.94 11.31 17.37
CA PRO A 109 4.34 11.66 17.61
C PRO A 109 5.07 10.72 18.60
N GLU A 110 4.33 9.91 19.36
CA GLU A 110 4.89 8.91 20.29
C GLU A 110 5.33 7.58 19.62
N SER A 111 5.00 7.38 18.33
CA SER A 111 5.28 6.14 17.60
C SER A 111 6.58 6.15 16.79
N VAL A 112 7.31 7.27 16.79
CA VAL A 112 8.67 7.35 16.25
C VAL A 112 9.60 6.65 17.26
N PRO A 113 10.42 5.65 16.84
CA PRO A 113 11.43 5.10 17.73
C PRO A 113 12.30 6.25 18.22
N LYS A 114 12.22 6.56 19.51
CA LYS A 114 13.21 7.42 20.15
C LYS A 114 14.51 6.64 20.06
N ASP A 115 15.38 7.01 19.12
CA ASP A 115 16.78 6.68 19.24
C ASP A 115 17.21 7.21 20.61
N ASN A 116 17.45 6.29 21.54
CA ASN A 116 18.06 6.58 22.84
C ASN A 116 19.52 6.98 22.59
N SER A 117 19.72 8.12 21.94
CA SER A 117 20.94 8.90 22.04
C SER A 117 20.82 9.74 23.30
N GLY A 118 20.78 9.04 24.45
CA GLY A 118 21.01 9.66 25.74
C GLY A 118 22.47 10.08 25.77
N SER A 119 22.72 11.31 25.34
CA SER A 119 24.00 12.00 25.47
C SER A 119 24.49 11.90 26.92
N THR A 120 25.60 11.22 27.10
CA THR A 120 26.46 11.33 28.27
C THR A 120 27.02 12.75 28.34
N VAL A 121 26.39 13.63 29.13
CA VAL A 121 26.92 14.93 29.57
C VAL A 121 26.07 15.32 30.79
N GLN A 122 26.56 15.62 31.99
CA GLN A 122 27.89 15.80 32.57
C GLN A 122 27.76 15.47 34.06
#